data_AF-A0A4Q9V9U0-F1
#
_entry.id   AF-A0A4Q9V9U0-F1
#
_cell.length_a   1.000
_cell.length_b   1.000
_cell.length_c   1.000
_cell.angle_alpha   90.00
_cell.angle_beta   90.00
_cell.angle_gamma   90.00
#
_symmetry.space_group_name_H-M   'P 1'
#
loop_
_entity.id
_entity.type
_entity.pdbx_description
1 polymer ?
#
loop_
_entity_poly.entity_id
_entity_poly.type
_entity_poly.pdbx_seq_one_letter_code
_entity_poly.pdbx_strand_id
1 'polypeptide(L)'
;MVDWCTRTLNISRFLTLQKDSLLIVKAKNIILLLLVVFSVSCQDLKKTEKPDDLIPEDKMIEVLTELSLLHAARNYNRSKLEETGIRPEEYIYEKFNIDSLQFERSNNFYAEQYTDYERIYDSVKVRIQRMKTRLDSLREVEVKREDSIKMAEKDSLKVLDSLGIDTDSLRSEIKEKKKLRADSLLPPPALMRKKMDSMN
;
A
#
# COMPACT_ATOMS: atom_id res chain seq x y z
N MET A 1 67.51 37.66 13.79
CA MET A 1 66.79 36.70 12.92
C MET A 1 65.43 36.27 13.49
N VAL A 2 64.82 37.04 14.41
CA VAL A 2 63.60 36.62 15.14
C VAL A 2 62.36 37.48 14.79
N ASP A 3 62.53 38.64 14.14
CA ASP A 3 61.42 39.58 13.90
C ASP A 3 60.55 39.27 12.66
N TRP A 4 61.00 38.39 11.77
CA TRP A 4 60.21 38.04 10.58
C TRP A 4 59.12 36.99 10.84
N CYS A 5 59.23 36.19 11.91
CA CYS A 5 58.25 35.14 12.23
C CYS A 5 57.01 35.70 12.97
N THR A 6 57.21 36.68 13.86
CA THR A 6 56.12 37.33 14.62
C THR A 6 55.24 38.22 13.75
N ARG A 7 55.79 38.80 12.68
CA ARG A 7 55.06 39.70 11.77
C ARG A 7 54.15 38.93 10.79
N THR A 8 54.55 37.75 10.34
CA THR A 8 53.74 36.88 9.46
C THR A 8 52.60 36.18 10.21
N LEU A 9 52.82 35.77 11.47
CA LEU A 9 51.78 35.21 12.34
C LEU A 9 50.65 36.20 12.64
N ASN A 10 50.96 37.49 12.84
CA ASN A 10 49.94 38.51 13.07
C ASN A 10 49.10 38.84 11.83
N ILE A 11 49.70 38.85 10.63
CA ILE A 11 48.97 39.08 9.37
C ILE A 11 48.06 37.89 9.05
N SER A 12 48.56 36.66 9.24
CA SER A 12 47.75 35.45 9.06
C SER A 12 46.57 35.42 10.04
N ARG A 13 46.81 35.77 11.31
CA ARG A 13 45.76 35.88 12.36
C ARG A 13 44.76 37.01 12.09
N PHE A 14 45.20 38.13 11.51
CA PHE A 14 44.32 39.23 11.10
C PHE A 14 43.46 38.84 9.89
N LEU A 15 44.03 38.12 8.90
CA LEU A 15 43.30 37.59 7.75
C LEU A 15 42.32 36.47 8.14
N THR A 16 42.63 35.63 9.14
CA THR A 16 41.68 34.65 9.68
C THR A 16 40.56 35.33 10.46
N LEU A 17 40.85 36.32 11.31
CA LEU A 17 39.84 37.11 12.01
C LEU A 17 38.91 37.89 11.04
N GLN A 18 39.45 38.36 9.91
CA GLN A 18 38.67 39.03 8.87
C GLN A 18 37.85 38.06 8.01
N LYS A 19 38.30 36.79 7.87
CA LYS A 19 37.51 35.70 7.27
C LYS A 19 36.38 35.24 8.18
N ASP A 20 36.65 35.12 9.48
CA ASP A 20 35.68 34.68 10.49
C ASP A 20 34.56 35.69 10.65
N SER A 21 34.89 37.00 10.71
CA SER A 21 33.87 38.07 10.74
C SER A 21 33.01 38.09 9.48
N LEU A 22 33.60 37.87 8.29
CA LEU A 22 32.88 37.76 7.02
C LEU A 22 32.00 36.50 6.96
N LEU A 23 32.48 35.36 7.48
CA LEU A 23 31.72 34.12 7.60
C LEU A 23 30.53 34.26 8.56
N ILE A 24 30.72 34.94 9.68
CA ILE A 24 29.65 35.22 10.66
C ILE A 24 28.57 36.13 10.05
N VAL A 25 28.97 37.16 9.28
CA VAL A 25 28.02 38.04 8.57
C VAL A 25 27.27 37.28 7.47
N LYS A 26 27.95 36.43 6.70
CA LYS A 26 27.30 35.57 5.69
C LYS A 26 26.34 34.56 6.33
N ALA A 27 26.71 33.92 7.43
CA ALA A 27 25.85 33.01 8.17
C ALA A 27 24.62 33.72 8.75
N LYS A 28 24.79 34.94 9.30
CA LYS A 28 23.67 35.79 9.72
C LYS A 28 22.72 36.12 8.58
N ASN A 29 23.22 36.46 7.39
CA ASN A 29 22.39 36.73 6.22
C ASN A 29 21.65 35.48 5.72
N ILE A 30 22.28 34.30 5.77
CA ILE A 30 21.63 33.02 5.44
C ILE A 30 20.53 32.70 6.45
N ILE A 31 20.78 32.91 7.75
CA ILE A 31 19.78 32.71 8.81
C ILE A 31 18.62 33.70 8.65
N LEU A 32 18.90 34.96 8.32
CA LEU A 32 17.88 35.97 8.04
C LEU A 32 17.05 35.59 6.80
N LEU A 33 17.69 35.11 5.75
CA LEU A 33 17.02 34.66 4.53
C LEU A 33 16.15 33.42 4.79
N LEU A 34 16.64 32.45 5.57
CA LEU A 34 15.84 31.31 6.01
C LEU A 34 14.63 31.74 6.85
N LEU A 35 14.80 32.72 7.75
CA LEU A 35 13.72 33.25 8.58
C LEU A 35 12.65 33.98 7.75
N VAL A 36 13.06 34.73 6.72
CA VAL A 36 12.14 35.38 5.77
C VAL A 36 11.40 34.34 4.94
N VAL A 37 12.08 33.32 4.41
CA VAL A 37 11.44 32.22 3.66
C VAL A 37 10.46 31.45 4.55
N PHE A 38 10.80 31.21 5.82
CA PHE A 38 9.91 30.53 6.77
C PHE A 38 8.68 31.38 7.12
N SER A 39 8.82 32.71 7.14
CA SER A 39 7.71 33.64 7.42
C SER A 39 6.68 33.70 6.28
N VAL A 40 7.09 33.41 5.04
CA VAL A 40 6.17 33.32 3.87
C VAL A 40 5.43 31.98 3.82
N SER A 41 5.82 30.98 4.63
CA SER A 41 5.16 29.66 4.64
C SER A 41 3.86 29.62 5.45
N CYS A 42 3.43 30.74 6.03
CA CYS A 42 2.13 30.85 6.66
C CYS A 42 1.07 30.94 5.54
N GLN A 43 0.67 29.79 5.01
CA GLN A 43 -0.49 29.72 4.13
C GLN A 43 -1.75 29.91 4.99
N ASP A 44 -2.59 30.86 4.62
CA ASP A 44 -3.94 30.98 5.17
C ASP A 44 -4.64 29.62 5.02
N LEU A 45 -4.97 28.99 6.16
CA LEU A 45 -5.84 27.82 6.22
C LEU A 45 -7.26 28.31 5.89
N LYS A 46 -7.52 28.58 4.61
CA LYS A 46 -8.89 28.78 4.13
C LYS A 46 -9.62 27.48 4.38
N LYS A 47 -10.52 27.50 5.37
CA LYS A 47 -11.44 26.41 5.64
C LYS A 47 -12.28 26.20 4.38
N THR A 48 -12.13 25.05 3.75
CA THR A 48 -12.91 24.65 2.57
C THR A 48 -14.38 24.66 2.95
N GLU A 49 -15.15 25.44 2.20
CA GLU A 49 -16.59 25.46 2.35
C GLU A 49 -17.16 24.09 1.96
N LYS A 50 -18.20 23.67 2.69
CA LYS A 50 -18.83 22.38 2.45
C LYS A 50 -19.40 22.36 1.03
N PRO A 51 -18.96 21.45 0.14
CA PRO A 51 -19.50 21.39 -1.21
C PRO A 51 -20.97 20.94 -1.18
N ASP A 52 -21.80 21.50 -2.06
CA ASP A 52 -23.23 21.18 -2.17
C ASP A 52 -23.45 19.70 -2.53
N ASP A 53 -22.52 19.11 -3.26
CA ASP A 53 -22.53 17.72 -3.73
C ASP A 53 -21.64 16.78 -2.92
N LEU A 54 -21.40 17.10 -1.64
CA LEU A 54 -20.57 16.30 -0.75
C LEU A 54 -21.00 14.82 -0.73
N ILE A 55 -20.05 13.91 -1.02
CA ILE A 55 -20.24 12.47 -0.84
C ILE A 55 -20.41 12.21 0.66
N PRO A 56 -21.55 11.63 1.12
CA PRO A 56 -21.76 11.35 2.54
C PRO A 56 -20.68 10.43 3.13
N GLU A 57 -20.41 10.56 4.43
CA GLU A 57 -19.34 9.81 5.13
C GLU A 57 -19.44 8.30 4.89
N ASP A 58 -20.63 7.72 5.09
CA ASP A 58 -20.90 6.30 4.86
C ASP A 58 -20.58 5.88 3.42
N LYS A 59 -21.00 6.69 2.43
CA LYS A 59 -20.74 6.43 1.01
C LYS A 59 -19.25 6.55 0.70
N MET A 60 -18.55 7.52 1.31
CA MET A 60 -17.11 7.70 1.16
C MET A 60 -16.33 6.49 1.71
N ILE A 61 -16.76 5.93 2.84
CA ILE A 61 -16.17 4.70 3.39
C ILE A 61 -16.28 3.56 2.39
N GLU A 62 -17.41 3.40 1.69
CA GLU A 62 -17.59 2.36 0.67
C GLU A 62 -16.71 2.60 -0.56
N VAL A 63 -16.68 3.84 -1.06
CA VAL A 63 -15.85 4.26 -2.18
C VAL A 63 -14.38 3.97 -1.91
N LEU A 64 -13.85 4.41 -0.76
CA LEU A 64 -12.46 4.23 -0.38
C LEU A 64 -12.11 2.75 -0.11
N THR A 65 -13.06 1.97 0.42
CA THR A 65 -12.89 0.52 0.59
C THR A 65 -12.70 -0.16 -0.76
N GLU A 66 -13.58 0.10 -1.72
CA GLU A 66 -13.52 -0.50 -3.05
C GLU A 66 -12.30 -0.04 -3.85
N LEU A 67 -11.96 1.25 -3.79
CA LEU A 67 -10.76 1.79 -4.41
C LEU A 67 -9.49 1.12 -3.84
N SER A 68 -9.44 0.93 -2.52
CA SER A 68 -8.34 0.23 -1.86
C SER A 68 -8.22 -1.23 -2.30
N LEU A 69 -9.34 -1.93 -2.47
CA LEU A 69 -9.36 -3.31 -2.97
C LEU A 69 -8.86 -3.40 -4.42
N LEU A 70 -9.29 -2.48 -5.30
CA LEU A 70 -8.81 -2.43 -6.68
C LEU A 70 -7.31 -2.12 -6.76
N HIS A 71 -6.83 -1.21 -5.93
CA HIS A 71 -5.41 -0.92 -5.81
C HIS A 71 -4.62 -2.13 -5.31
N ALA A 72 -5.14 -2.86 -4.32
CA ALA A 72 -4.53 -4.10 -3.85
C ALA A 72 -4.51 -5.18 -4.94
N ALA A 73 -5.60 -5.33 -5.71
CA ALA A 73 -5.67 -6.26 -6.84
C ALA A 73 -4.66 -5.90 -7.94
N ARG A 74 -4.55 -4.61 -8.30
CA ARG A 74 -3.57 -4.09 -9.26
C ARG A 74 -2.14 -4.37 -8.81
N ASN A 75 -1.86 -4.17 -7.52
CA ASN A 75 -0.54 -4.42 -6.94
C ASN A 75 -0.23 -5.92 -6.83
N TYR A 76 -1.25 -6.78 -6.65
CA TYR A 76 -1.08 -8.22 -6.57
C TYR A 76 -0.71 -8.82 -7.94
N ASN A 77 -1.47 -8.48 -8.98
CA ASN A 77 -1.15 -8.89 -10.35
C ASN A 77 -1.67 -7.86 -11.35
N ARG A 78 -0.77 -6.99 -11.80
CA ARG A 78 -1.08 -5.93 -12.75
C ARG A 78 -1.58 -6.47 -14.09
N SER A 79 -0.86 -7.42 -14.69
CA SER A 79 -1.21 -7.98 -16.01
C SER A 79 -2.59 -8.62 -16.01
N LYS A 80 -2.92 -9.39 -14.97
CA LYS A 80 -4.23 -10.03 -14.85
C LYS A 80 -5.36 -9.03 -14.68
N LEU A 81 -5.13 -7.90 -14.01
CA LEU A 81 -6.13 -6.83 -13.92
C LEU A 81 -6.26 -6.09 -15.26
N GLU A 82 -5.16 -5.80 -15.95
CA GLU A 82 -5.18 -5.16 -17.27
C GLU A 82 -5.91 -6.02 -18.32
N GLU A 83 -5.77 -7.35 -18.26
CA GLU A 83 -6.52 -8.31 -19.09
C GLU A 83 -8.03 -8.20 -18.91
N THR A 84 -8.52 -7.79 -17.74
CA THR A 84 -9.96 -7.58 -17.52
C THR A 84 -10.50 -6.33 -18.23
N GLY A 85 -9.62 -5.43 -18.69
CA GLY A 85 -9.99 -4.15 -19.29
C GLY A 85 -10.56 -3.12 -18.30
N ILE A 86 -10.60 -3.44 -17.00
CA ILE A 86 -11.18 -2.58 -15.98
C ILE A 86 -10.23 -1.43 -15.66
N ARG A 87 -10.71 -0.19 -15.79
CA ARG A 87 -10.05 1.02 -15.28
C ARG A 87 -10.53 1.29 -13.85
N PRO A 88 -9.67 1.19 -12.82
CA PRO A 88 -10.11 1.25 -11.42
C PRO A 88 -10.91 2.50 -11.06
N GLU A 89 -10.44 3.67 -11.46
CA GLU A 89 -11.07 4.96 -11.12
C GLU A 89 -12.44 5.11 -11.79
N GLU A 90 -12.53 4.83 -13.09
CA GLU A 90 -13.79 4.89 -13.82
C GLU A 90 -14.82 3.88 -13.29
N TYR A 91 -14.39 2.66 -12.99
CA TYR A 91 -15.25 1.65 -12.40
C TYR A 91 -15.85 2.12 -11.07
N ILE A 92 -15.07 2.82 -10.24
CA ILE A 92 -15.56 3.38 -8.96
C ILE A 92 -16.58 4.49 -9.21
N TYR A 93 -16.31 5.39 -10.16
CA TYR A 93 -17.20 6.49 -10.51
C TYR A 93 -18.56 5.98 -11.01
N GLU A 94 -18.53 4.98 -11.90
CA GLU A 94 -19.75 4.32 -12.40
C GLU A 94 -20.49 3.56 -11.29
N LYS A 95 -19.78 2.73 -10.51
CA LYS A 95 -20.38 1.89 -9.46
C LYS A 95 -21.11 2.69 -8.39
N PHE A 96 -20.54 3.84 -8.00
CA PHE A 96 -21.11 4.68 -6.96
C PHE A 96 -21.91 5.87 -7.48
N ASN A 97 -22.02 6.02 -8.81
CA ASN A 97 -22.64 7.16 -9.47
C ASN A 97 -22.11 8.49 -8.89
N ILE A 98 -20.79 8.66 -8.94
CA ILE A 98 -20.07 9.86 -8.49
C ILE A 98 -19.20 10.39 -9.63
N ASP A 99 -19.00 11.70 -9.68
CA ASP A 99 -18.05 12.32 -10.60
C ASP A 99 -16.64 12.40 -9.99
N SER A 100 -15.63 12.41 -10.84
CA SER A 100 -14.23 12.65 -10.51
C SER A 100 -14.04 13.95 -9.72
N LEU A 101 -14.65 15.04 -10.17
CA LEU A 101 -14.56 16.35 -9.50
C LEU A 101 -15.33 16.37 -8.18
N GLN A 102 -16.47 15.66 -8.11
CA GLN A 102 -17.22 15.49 -6.87
C GLN A 102 -16.39 14.72 -5.82
N PHE A 103 -15.72 13.65 -6.24
CA PHE A 103 -14.83 12.88 -5.38
C PHE A 103 -13.67 13.74 -4.87
N GLU A 104 -12.99 14.48 -5.74
CA GLU A 104 -11.89 15.37 -5.35
C GLU A 104 -12.34 16.45 -4.36
N ARG A 105 -13.44 17.15 -4.62
CA ARG A 105 -14.01 18.16 -3.71
C ARG A 105 -14.35 17.54 -2.34
N SER A 106 -15.00 16.38 -2.34
CA SER A 106 -15.39 15.69 -1.12
C SER A 106 -14.17 15.21 -0.33
N ASN A 107 -13.18 14.65 -1.02
CA ASN A 107 -11.92 14.20 -0.44
C ASN A 107 -11.15 15.36 0.21
N ASN A 108 -11.06 16.50 -0.47
CA ASN A 108 -10.42 17.71 0.05
C ASN A 108 -11.16 18.25 1.28
N PHE A 109 -12.50 18.31 1.24
CA PHE A 109 -13.32 18.71 2.38
C PHE A 109 -13.07 17.84 3.62
N TYR A 110 -13.02 16.51 3.44
CA TYR A 110 -12.74 15.59 4.55
C TYR A 110 -11.29 15.69 5.01
N ALA A 111 -10.32 15.87 4.12
CA ALA A 111 -8.89 15.97 4.47
C ALA A 111 -8.58 17.16 5.40
N GLU A 112 -9.37 18.23 5.34
CA GLU A 112 -9.26 19.36 6.28
C GLU A 112 -9.88 19.08 7.66
N GLN A 113 -10.82 18.13 7.73
CA GLN A 113 -11.46 17.69 8.97
C GLN A 113 -10.76 16.45 9.50
N TYR A 114 -9.62 16.66 10.14
CA TYR A 114 -8.75 15.58 10.64
C TYR A 114 -9.52 14.47 11.38
N THR A 115 -10.41 14.83 12.31
CA THR A 115 -11.19 13.87 13.10
C THR A 115 -12.18 13.05 12.28
N ASP A 116 -12.73 13.63 11.21
CA ASP A 116 -13.71 12.94 10.37
C ASP A 116 -13.00 12.02 9.39
N TYR A 117 -11.89 12.48 8.83
CA TYR A 117 -11.06 11.70 7.93
C TYR A 117 -10.44 10.48 8.61
N GLU A 118 -9.97 10.65 9.85
CA GLU A 118 -9.48 9.54 10.66
C GLU A 118 -10.55 8.46 10.85
N ARG A 119 -11.78 8.85 11.24
CA ARG A 119 -12.90 7.91 11.39
C ARG A 119 -13.24 7.17 10.09
N ILE A 120 -13.22 7.88 8.96
CA ILE A 120 -13.45 7.28 7.64
C ILE A 120 -12.41 6.19 7.38
N TYR A 121 -11.12 6.49 7.53
CA TYR A 121 -10.05 5.51 7.27
C TYR A 121 -10.05 4.34 8.25
N ASP A 122 -10.34 4.59 9.53
CA ASP A 122 -10.48 3.52 10.51
C ASP A 122 -11.65 2.59 10.16
N SER A 123 -12.76 3.15 9.70
CA SER A 123 -13.91 2.38 9.23
C SER A 123 -13.58 1.55 8.00
N VAL A 124 -12.85 2.12 7.03
CA VAL A 124 -12.33 1.40 5.85
C VAL A 124 -11.44 0.23 6.29
N LYS A 125 -10.49 0.46 7.20
CA LYS A 125 -9.59 -0.56 7.74
C LYS A 125 -10.35 -1.70 8.42
N VAL A 126 -11.34 -1.38 9.25
CA VAL A 126 -12.19 -2.38 9.91
C VAL A 126 -12.98 -3.20 8.89
N ARG A 127 -13.55 -2.57 7.86
CA ARG A 127 -14.31 -3.26 6.80
C ARG A 127 -13.42 -4.22 6.02
N ILE A 128 -12.22 -3.79 5.63
CA ILE A 128 -11.23 -4.63 4.95
C ILE A 128 -10.79 -5.80 5.84
N GLN A 129 -10.52 -5.54 7.12
CA GLN A 129 -10.11 -6.60 8.06
C GLN A 129 -11.22 -7.64 8.24
N ARG A 130 -12.49 -7.21 8.33
CA ARG A 130 -13.64 -8.12 8.41
C ARG A 130 -13.75 -9.00 7.17
N MET A 131 -13.59 -8.41 5.98
CA MET A 131 -13.59 -9.16 4.72
C MET A 131 -12.46 -10.18 4.68
N LYS A 132 -11.25 -9.79 5.09
CA LYS A 132 -10.10 -10.67 5.18
C LYS A 132 -10.36 -11.85 6.12
N THR A 133 -10.79 -11.61 7.35
CA THR A 133 -11.09 -12.68 8.32
C THR A 133 -12.15 -13.64 7.80
N ARG A 134 -13.20 -13.14 7.14
CA ARG A 134 -14.21 -13.98 6.51
C ARG A 134 -13.60 -14.86 5.42
N LEU A 135 -12.81 -14.30 4.51
CA LEU A 135 -12.17 -15.05 3.43
C LEU A 135 -11.15 -16.07 3.97
N ASP A 136 -10.38 -15.72 4.98
CA ASP A 136 -9.41 -16.62 5.63
C ASP A 136 -10.12 -17.83 6.28
N SER A 137 -11.25 -17.61 6.94
CA SER A 137 -12.05 -18.69 7.54
C SER A 137 -12.63 -19.65 6.49
N LEU A 138 -13.13 -19.11 5.37
CA LEU A 138 -13.64 -19.91 4.26
C LEU A 138 -12.53 -20.73 3.62
N ARG A 139 -11.34 -20.12 3.48
CA ARG A 139 -10.15 -20.78 2.95
C ARG A 139 -9.69 -21.92 3.83
N GLU A 140 -9.71 -21.77 5.15
CA GLU A 140 -9.34 -22.85 6.06
C GLU A 140 -10.25 -24.09 5.88
N VAL A 141 -11.55 -23.86 5.72
CA VAL A 141 -12.53 -24.93 5.46
C VAL A 141 -12.25 -25.59 4.10
N GLU A 142 -11.96 -24.81 3.07
CA GLU A 142 -11.63 -25.33 1.73
C GLU A 142 -10.35 -26.18 1.75
N VAL A 143 -9.29 -25.70 2.40
CA VAL A 143 -8.02 -26.43 2.54
C VAL A 143 -8.23 -27.75 3.29
N LYS A 144 -8.98 -27.76 4.39
CA LYS A 144 -9.29 -29.01 5.12
C LYS A 144 -10.05 -30.01 4.26
N ARG A 145 -10.99 -29.54 3.44
CA ARG A 145 -11.72 -30.39 2.49
C ARG A 145 -10.79 -30.94 1.42
N GLU A 146 -9.93 -30.10 0.83
CA GLU A 146 -8.95 -30.55 -0.16
C GLU A 146 -7.99 -31.60 0.40
N ASP A 147 -7.48 -31.39 1.61
CA ASP A 147 -6.55 -32.33 2.24
C ASP A 147 -7.23 -33.66 2.55
N SER A 148 -8.48 -33.62 3.01
CA SER A 148 -9.29 -34.82 3.21
C SER A 148 -9.52 -35.59 1.91
N ILE A 149 -9.83 -34.89 0.80
CA ILE A 149 -9.99 -35.49 -0.52
C ILE A 149 -8.67 -36.09 -1.01
N LYS A 150 -7.56 -35.37 -0.88
CA LYS A 150 -6.22 -35.85 -1.27
C LYS A 150 -5.82 -37.11 -0.50
N MET A 151 -6.16 -37.20 0.79
CA MET A 151 -5.91 -38.39 1.61
C MET A 151 -6.74 -39.58 1.13
N ALA A 152 -8.06 -39.38 0.91
CA ALA A 152 -8.94 -40.43 0.42
C ALA A 152 -8.55 -40.94 -0.99
N GLU A 153 -8.14 -40.03 -1.89
CA GLU A 153 -7.58 -40.39 -3.21
C GLU A 153 -6.31 -41.23 -3.08
N LYS A 154 -5.38 -40.82 -2.19
CA LYS A 154 -4.13 -41.56 -1.96
C LYS A 154 -4.38 -42.97 -1.45
N ASP A 155 -5.33 -43.13 -0.52
CA ASP A 155 -5.65 -44.44 0.03
C ASP A 155 -6.38 -45.33 -0.99
N SER A 156 -7.26 -44.76 -1.80
CA SER A 156 -7.90 -45.48 -2.93
C SER A 156 -6.87 -45.94 -3.96
N LEU A 157 -5.88 -45.11 -4.30
CA LEU A 157 -4.81 -45.46 -5.23
C LEU A 157 -3.93 -46.61 -4.70
N LYS A 158 -3.65 -46.67 -3.40
CA LYS A 158 -2.92 -47.79 -2.78
C LYS A 158 -3.71 -49.10 -2.86
N VAL A 159 -5.03 -49.05 -2.69
CA VAL A 159 -5.89 -50.23 -2.80
C VAL A 159 -5.89 -50.76 -4.24
N LEU A 160 -5.98 -49.88 -5.24
CA LEU A 160 -5.95 -50.26 -6.65
C LEU A 160 -4.60 -50.89 -7.05
N ASP A 161 -3.49 -50.35 -6.55
CA ASP A 161 -2.15 -50.89 -6.75
C ASP A 161 -2.01 -52.30 -6.12
N SER A 162 -2.56 -52.48 -4.91
CA SER A 162 -2.61 -53.79 -4.25
C SER A 162 -3.50 -54.82 -4.97
N LEU A 163 -4.43 -54.38 -5.81
CA LEU A 163 -5.30 -55.25 -6.63
C LEU A 163 -4.72 -55.53 -8.02
N GLY A 164 -3.53 -54.99 -8.35
CA GLY A 164 -2.87 -55.19 -9.63
C GLY A 164 -3.59 -54.55 -10.82
N ILE A 165 -4.42 -53.53 -10.57
CA ILE A 165 -5.18 -52.82 -11.61
C ILE A 165 -4.28 -51.72 -12.20
N ASP A 166 -4.06 -51.77 -13.52
CA ASP A 166 -3.33 -50.72 -14.23
C ASP A 166 -4.17 -49.42 -14.25
N THR A 167 -3.66 -48.38 -13.60
CA THR A 167 -4.36 -47.10 -13.36
C THR A 167 -3.72 -45.92 -14.10
N ASP A 168 -2.75 -46.17 -14.99
CA ASP A 168 -1.98 -45.11 -15.64
C ASP A 168 -2.83 -44.21 -16.56
N SER A 169 -3.89 -44.74 -17.18
CA SER A 169 -4.83 -43.94 -17.98
C SER A 169 -5.71 -43.02 -17.13
N LEU A 170 -6.14 -43.47 -15.95
CA LEU A 170 -6.96 -42.66 -15.02
C LEU A 170 -6.11 -41.56 -14.36
N ARG A 171 -4.83 -41.83 -14.13
CA ARG A 171 -3.90 -40.91 -13.48
C ARG A 171 -3.59 -39.68 -14.34
N SER A 172 -3.51 -39.84 -15.67
CA SER A 172 -3.28 -38.74 -16.59
C SER A 172 -4.50 -37.80 -16.67
N GLU A 173 -5.72 -38.35 -16.73
CA GLU A 173 -6.97 -37.57 -16.73
C GLU A 173 -7.17 -36.79 -15.42
N ILE A 174 -6.88 -37.40 -14.27
CA ILE A 174 -6.97 -36.72 -12.96
C ILE A 174 -5.95 -35.57 -12.87
N LYS A 175 -4.74 -35.76 -13.41
CA LYS A 175 -3.68 -34.74 -13.42
C LYS A 175 -4.06 -33.55 -14.30
N GLU A 176 -4.68 -33.81 -15.45
CA GLU A 176 -5.18 -32.78 -16.37
C GLU A 176 -6.33 -31.98 -15.74
N LYS A 177 -7.31 -32.66 -15.14
CA LYS A 177 -8.43 -32.02 -14.42
C LYS A 177 -7.96 -31.18 -13.22
N LYS A 178 -6.93 -31.64 -12.48
CA LYS A 178 -6.33 -30.86 -11.38
C LYS A 178 -5.61 -29.60 -11.88
N LYS A 179 -4.90 -29.68 -13.02
CA LYS A 179 -4.23 -28.53 -13.62
C LYS A 179 -5.24 -27.45 -14.06
N LEU A 180 -6.31 -27.86 -14.73
CA LEU A 180 -7.39 -26.96 -15.16
C LEU A 180 -8.09 -26.26 -13.98
N ARG A 181 -8.24 -26.97 -12.85
CA ARG A 181 -8.83 -26.44 -11.62
C ARG A 181 -7.89 -25.48 -10.87
N ALA A 182 -6.57 -25.69 -10.97
CA ALA A 182 -5.56 -24.81 -10.38
C ALA A 182 -5.39 -23.49 -11.14
N ASP A 183 -5.66 -23.48 -12.45
CA ASP A 183 -5.59 -22.26 -13.28
C ASP A 183 -6.82 -21.35 -13.08
N SER A 184 -7.94 -21.90 -12.62
CA SER A 184 -9.20 -21.19 -12.38
C SER A 184 -9.33 -20.64 -10.95
N LEU A 185 -8.67 -21.25 -9.96
CA LEU A 185 -8.48 -20.65 -8.64
C LEU A 185 -7.20 -19.80 -8.66
N LEU A 186 -7.21 -18.60 -8.08
CA LEU A 186 -5.92 -17.95 -7.82
C LEU A 186 -5.11 -18.90 -6.93
N PRO A 187 -3.94 -19.40 -7.37
CA PRO A 187 -3.09 -20.16 -6.48
C PRO A 187 -2.85 -19.29 -5.24
N PRO A 188 -2.77 -19.89 -4.03
CA PRO A 188 -2.34 -19.16 -2.86
C PRO A 188 -1.17 -18.27 -3.23
N PRO A 189 -1.17 -16.97 -2.84
CA PRO A 189 0.06 -16.19 -2.90
C PRO A 189 1.14 -17.04 -2.25
N ALA A 190 2.05 -17.58 -3.05
CA ALA A 190 3.25 -18.16 -2.50
C ALA A 190 3.93 -16.99 -1.79
N LEU A 191 4.24 -17.17 -0.49
CA LEU A 191 4.96 -16.23 0.39
C LEU A 191 4.11 -15.33 1.31
N MET A 192 3.62 -15.90 2.41
CA MET A 192 3.55 -15.20 3.72
C MET A 192 3.72 -16.14 4.93
N ARG A 193 4.05 -17.44 4.74
CA ARG A 193 4.34 -18.33 5.88
C ARG A 193 5.79 -18.18 6.37
N LYS A 194 6.74 -17.89 5.48
CA LYS A 194 8.18 -17.86 5.82
C LYS A 194 8.68 -16.61 6.57
N LYS A 195 7.87 -15.55 6.68
CA LYS A 195 8.30 -14.26 7.27
C LYS A 195 7.79 -14.03 8.70
N MET A 196 6.82 -14.84 9.18
CA MET A 196 6.34 -14.77 10.57
C MET A 196 7.20 -15.64 11.50
N ASP A 197 7.72 -16.77 10.99
CA ASP A 197 8.53 -17.71 11.77
C ASP A 197 9.99 -17.24 12.00
N SER A 198 10.39 -16.08 11.47
CA SER A 198 11.74 -15.50 11.66
C SER A 198 11.78 -14.29 12.59
N MET A 199 10.69 -14.00 13.30
CA MET A 199 10.59 -12.85 14.20
C MET A 199 10.08 -13.20 15.61
N ASN A 200 10.13 -14.48 15.99
CA ASN A 200 10.01 -14.98 17.35
C ASN A 200 11.23 -15.83 17.71
#